data_AF-A0A849ZDR3-F1
#
_entry.id   AF-A0A849ZDR3-F1
#
_cell.length_a   1.000
_cell.length_b   1.000
_cell.length_c   1.000
_cell.angle_alpha   90.00
_cell.angle_beta   90.00
_cell.angle_gamma   90.00
#
_symmetry.space_group_name_H-M   'P 1'
#
loop_
_entity.id
_entity.type
_entity.pdbx_description
1 polymer ?
#
loop_
_entity_poly.entity_id
_entity_poly.type
_entity_poly.pdbx_seq_one_letter_code
_entity_poly.pdbx_strand_id
1 'polypeptide(L)'
;MDEDDTLSIVARVKEALGMLSDDDTERAIDAVLDAIGRLLTPDEAGSIAQHLPARLATILVLASESTEAVDSERDVVSLVASREGMPASAAYETVKVTCEVFAGYLPEDVVERLQHDLPSELAALLVHPHGEWCVPEPVVPVSAPVRRRRGATTLASGRPGSSHPVSESRPERAHSNSVVRNPNPHGDTKLSSGR
;
A
#
# COMPACT_ATOMS: atom_id res chain seq x y z
N MET A 1 -13.99 8.75 -21.27
CA MET A 1 -13.34 7.99 -20.20
C MET A 1 -14.08 6.67 -20.14
N ASP A 2 -13.43 5.64 -20.66
CA ASP A 2 -14.05 4.37 -21.05
C ASP A 2 -13.93 3.33 -19.93
N GLU A 3 -14.61 2.18 -20.05
CA GLU A 3 -14.47 1.06 -19.08
C GLU A 3 -13.00 0.62 -18.92
N ASP A 4 -12.19 0.81 -19.96
CA ASP A 4 -10.75 0.52 -19.97
C ASP A 4 -9.96 1.36 -18.94
N ASP A 5 -10.37 2.62 -18.71
CA ASP A 5 -9.76 3.48 -17.71
C ASP A 5 -10.08 2.99 -16.28
N THR A 6 -11.27 2.41 -16.08
CA THR A 6 -11.66 1.82 -14.79
C THR A 6 -10.80 0.59 -14.49
N LEU A 7 -10.63 -0.29 -15.48
CA LEU A 7 -9.79 -1.48 -15.36
C LEU A 7 -8.32 -1.12 -15.10
N SER A 8 -7.82 -0.05 -15.72
CA SER A 8 -6.48 0.49 -15.48
C SER A 8 -6.26 0.91 -14.02
N ILE A 9 -7.22 1.64 -13.43
CA ILE A 9 -7.16 2.06 -12.02
C ILE A 9 -7.19 0.84 -11.09
N VAL A 10 -8.13 -0.09 -11.31
CA VAL A 10 -8.27 -1.30 -10.47
C VAL A 10 -6.99 -2.14 -10.53
N ALA A 11 -6.44 -2.36 -11.72
CA ALA A 11 -5.20 -3.11 -11.88
C ALA A 11 -4.03 -2.44 -11.14
N ARG A 12 -3.95 -1.11 -11.16
CA ARG A 12 -2.89 -0.34 -10.51
C ARG A 12 -2.99 -0.39 -8.98
N VAL A 13 -4.18 -0.21 -8.43
CA VAL A 13 -4.41 -0.33 -6.98
C VAL A 13 -4.14 -1.77 -6.52
N LYS A 14 -4.58 -2.76 -7.28
CA LYS A 14 -4.33 -4.18 -7.00
C LYS A 14 -2.84 -4.49 -6.95
N GLU A 15 -2.08 -4.04 -7.95
CA GLU A 15 -0.63 -4.23 -8.01
C GLU A 15 0.06 -3.59 -6.80
N ALA A 16 -0.31 -2.35 -6.46
CA ALA A 16 0.29 -1.61 -5.37
C ALA A 16 -0.03 -2.18 -3.98
N LEU A 17 -1.25 -2.69 -3.76
CA LEU A 17 -1.67 -3.33 -2.51
C LEU A 17 -1.31 -4.82 -2.42
N GLY A 18 -0.86 -5.43 -3.53
CA GLY A 18 -0.63 -6.88 -3.59
C GLY A 18 -1.90 -7.72 -3.40
N MET A 19 -3.07 -7.17 -3.76
CA MET A 19 -4.35 -7.88 -3.63
C MET A 19 -4.48 -8.99 -4.66
N LEU A 20 -5.11 -10.09 -4.27
CA LEU A 20 -5.24 -11.27 -5.13
C LEU A 20 -6.48 -11.19 -6.05
N SER A 21 -7.54 -10.54 -5.60
CA SER A 21 -8.85 -10.49 -6.27
C SER A 21 -9.17 -9.11 -6.81
N ASP A 22 -9.70 -9.05 -8.04
CA ASP A 22 -10.19 -7.81 -8.64
C ASP A 22 -11.44 -7.32 -7.90
N ASP A 23 -12.35 -8.23 -7.53
CA ASP A 23 -13.57 -7.90 -6.77
C ASP A 23 -13.25 -7.26 -5.41
N ASP A 24 -12.22 -7.77 -4.71
CA ASP A 24 -11.83 -7.20 -3.42
C ASP A 24 -11.19 -5.82 -3.60
N THR A 25 -10.45 -5.63 -4.69
CA THR A 25 -9.83 -4.35 -5.03
C THR A 25 -10.90 -3.31 -5.40
N GLU A 26 -11.89 -3.70 -6.21
CA GLU A 26 -13.01 -2.82 -6.55
C GLU A 26 -13.80 -2.39 -5.31
N ARG A 27 -14.14 -3.32 -4.41
CA ARG A 27 -14.84 -2.97 -3.17
C ARG A 27 -14.03 -2.03 -2.29
N ALA A 28 -12.72 -2.25 -2.18
CA ALA A 28 -11.82 -1.36 -1.47
C ALA A 28 -11.78 0.04 -2.07
N ILE A 29 -11.69 0.17 -3.40
CA ILE A 29 -11.74 1.46 -4.10
C ILE A 29 -13.08 2.15 -3.86
N ASP A 30 -14.18 1.42 -3.96
CA ASP A 30 -15.53 1.93 -3.74
C ASP A 30 -15.69 2.45 -2.31
N ALA A 31 -15.16 1.71 -1.32
CA ALA A 31 -15.17 2.12 0.08
C ALA A 31 -14.35 3.40 0.31
N VAL A 32 -13.19 3.53 -0.34
CA VAL A 32 -12.35 4.73 -0.23
C VAL A 32 -13.03 5.94 -0.90
N LEU A 33 -13.57 5.79 -2.11
CA LEU A 33 -14.28 6.87 -2.80
C LEU A 33 -15.54 7.30 -2.06
N ASP A 34 -16.27 6.35 -1.47
CA ASP A 34 -17.42 6.66 -0.61
C ASP A 34 -16.98 7.46 0.62
N ALA A 35 -15.87 7.10 1.25
CA ALA A 35 -15.35 7.81 2.41
C ALA A 35 -14.84 9.22 2.07
N ILE A 36 -14.14 9.37 0.93
CA ILE A 36 -13.65 10.66 0.44
C ILE A 36 -14.81 11.54 -0.02
N GLY A 37 -15.80 10.98 -0.73
CA GLY A 37 -16.94 11.76 -1.23
C GLY A 37 -17.71 12.46 -0.11
N ARG A 38 -17.79 11.86 1.08
CA ARG A 38 -18.42 12.45 2.27
C ARG A 38 -17.68 13.66 2.85
N LEU A 39 -16.40 13.83 2.52
CA LEU A 39 -15.61 15.01 2.91
C LEU A 39 -15.80 16.17 1.94
N LEU A 40 -16.33 15.91 0.74
CA LEU A 40 -16.43 16.89 -0.32
C LEU A 40 -17.81 17.52 -0.35
N THR A 41 -17.85 18.79 -0.72
CA THR A 41 -19.10 19.43 -1.13
C THR A 41 -19.61 18.81 -2.44
N PRO A 42 -20.92 18.86 -2.72
CA PRO A 42 -21.46 18.36 -3.99
C PRO A 42 -20.84 19.00 -5.23
N ASP A 43 -20.44 20.27 -5.15
CA ASP A 43 -19.79 21.00 -6.24
C ASP A 43 -18.36 20.48 -6.49
N GLU A 44 -17.58 20.22 -5.42
CA GLU A 44 -16.24 19.64 -5.52
C GLU A 44 -16.29 18.21 -6.04
N ALA A 45 -17.17 17.36 -5.50
CA ALA A 45 -17.38 16.00 -5.96
C ALA A 45 -17.79 15.98 -7.45
N GLY A 46 -18.68 16.89 -7.87
CA GLY A 46 -19.08 17.06 -9.26
C GLY A 46 -17.95 17.54 -10.18
N SER A 47 -17.03 18.36 -9.68
CA SER A 47 -15.84 18.78 -10.43
C SER A 47 -14.87 17.61 -10.65
N ILE A 48 -14.62 16.80 -9.61
CA ILE A 48 -13.70 15.64 -9.68
C ILE A 48 -14.30 14.53 -10.53
N ALA A 49 -15.61 14.29 -10.40
CA ALA A 49 -16.35 13.28 -11.16
C ALA A 49 -16.21 13.42 -12.69
N GLN A 50 -15.94 14.64 -13.20
CA GLN A 50 -15.71 14.87 -14.64
C GLN A 50 -14.40 14.25 -15.14
N HIS A 51 -13.47 13.96 -14.24
CA HIS A 51 -12.15 13.37 -14.54
C HIS A 51 -12.04 11.91 -14.11
N LEU A 52 -13.13 11.31 -13.64
CA LEU A 52 -13.17 9.91 -13.21
C LEU A 52 -14.03 9.07 -14.18
N PRO A 53 -13.76 7.75 -14.26
CA PRO A 53 -14.65 6.85 -14.97
C PRO A 53 -16.07 6.88 -14.37
N ALA A 54 -17.08 6.73 -15.21
CA ALA A 54 -18.49 6.95 -14.85
C ALA A 54 -18.96 6.21 -13.58
N ARG A 55 -18.50 4.96 -13.39
CA ARG A 55 -18.79 4.15 -12.19
C ARG A 55 -18.25 4.82 -10.93
N LEU A 56 -16.98 5.23 -10.94
CA LEU A 56 -16.30 5.85 -9.80
C LEU A 56 -16.83 7.26 -9.53
N ALA A 57 -17.09 8.02 -10.60
CA ALA A 57 -17.75 9.33 -10.55
C ALA A 57 -19.11 9.27 -9.83
N THR A 58 -19.91 8.23 -10.14
CA THR A 58 -21.24 8.05 -9.51
C THR A 58 -21.12 7.81 -8.01
N ILE A 59 -20.16 6.98 -7.58
CA ILE A 59 -19.94 6.69 -6.15
C ILE A 59 -19.54 7.96 -5.41
N LEU A 60 -18.62 8.73 -5.96
CA LEU A 60 -18.13 9.96 -5.34
C LEU A 60 -19.26 10.99 -5.16
N VAL A 61 -20.08 11.21 -6.20
CA VAL A 61 -21.20 12.16 -6.15
C VAL A 61 -22.26 11.71 -5.14
N LEU A 62 -22.68 10.44 -5.17
CA LEU A 62 -23.66 9.92 -4.22
C LEU A 62 -23.18 10.02 -2.76
N ALA A 63 -21.89 9.81 -2.53
CA ALA A 63 -21.31 9.91 -1.21
C ALA A 63 -21.27 11.35 -0.67
N SER A 64 -21.10 12.35 -1.54
CA SER A 64 -21.13 13.78 -1.15
C SER A 64 -22.50 14.29 -0.70
N GLU A 65 -23.57 13.56 -1.04
CA GLU A 65 -24.93 13.86 -0.58
C GLU A 65 -25.24 13.23 0.80
N SER A 66 -24.31 12.43 1.34
CA SER A 66 -24.49 11.79 2.64
C SER A 66 -24.50 12.80 3.78
N THR A 67 -25.32 12.54 4.80
CA THR A 67 -25.43 13.38 6.01
C THR A 67 -24.48 12.94 7.12
N GLU A 68 -23.77 11.82 6.95
CA GLU A 68 -22.78 11.35 7.92
C GLU A 68 -21.50 12.18 7.81
N ALA A 69 -21.24 13.00 8.82
CA ALA A 69 -20.05 13.83 8.90
C ALA A 69 -18.79 12.96 9.02
N VAL A 70 -17.84 13.21 8.12
CA VAL A 70 -16.47 12.71 8.15
C VAL A 70 -15.62 13.96 8.12
N ASP A 71 -14.82 14.21 9.15
CA ASP A 71 -14.07 15.47 9.29
C ASP A 71 -12.55 15.24 9.36
N SER A 72 -12.10 13.98 9.43
CA SER A 72 -10.71 13.64 9.66
C SER A 72 -10.24 12.42 8.86
N GLU A 73 -8.93 12.33 8.62
CA GLU A 73 -8.28 11.14 8.05
C GLU A 73 -8.64 9.88 8.84
N ARG A 74 -8.69 9.97 10.18
CA ARG A 74 -8.99 8.85 11.05
C ARG A 74 -10.41 8.33 10.82
N ASP A 75 -11.37 9.21 10.56
CA ASP A 75 -12.75 8.83 10.29
C ASP A 75 -12.87 8.13 8.93
N VAL A 76 -12.16 8.63 7.90
CA VAL A 76 -12.05 7.95 6.60
C VAL A 76 -11.50 6.54 6.78
N VAL A 77 -10.36 6.39 7.46
CA VAL A 77 -9.72 5.10 7.68
C VAL A 77 -10.64 4.17 8.50
N SER A 78 -11.33 4.69 9.50
CA SER A 78 -12.27 3.92 10.32
C SER A 78 -13.49 3.45 9.51
N LEU A 79 -13.98 4.28 8.61
CA LEU A 79 -15.10 3.96 7.72
C LEU A 79 -14.72 2.85 6.74
N VAL A 80 -13.56 2.98 6.10
CA VAL A 80 -13.01 1.96 5.18
C VAL A 80 -12.75 0.64 5.91
N ALA A 81 -12.12 0.69 7.09
CA ALA A 81 -11.85 -0.50 7.91
C ALA A 81 -13.14 -1.24 8.28
N SER A 82 -14.17 -0.49 8.67
CA SER A 82 -15.45 -1.04 9.11
C SER A 82 -16.24 -1.63 7.94
N ARG A 83 -16.22 -0.97 6.78
CA ARG A 83 -16.94 -1.40 5.58
C ARG A 83 -16.36 -2.67 4.97
N GLU A 84 -15.03 -2.76 4.91
CA GLU A 84 -14.34 -3.92 4.32
C GLU A 84 -13.98 -5.00 5.35
N GLY A 85 -14.28 -4.79 6.64
CA GLY A 85 -13.97 -5.74 7.71
C GLY A 85 -12.48 -5.99 7.90
N MET A 86 -11.65 -4.96 7.66
CA MET A 86 -10.19 -5.07 7.68
C MET A 86 -9.56 -4.30 8.87
N PRO A 87 -8.31 -4.64 9.28
CA PRO A 87 -7.60 -3.88 10.31
C PRO A 87 -7.35 -2.42 9.88
N ALA A 88 -7.37 -1.49 10.85
CA ALA A 88 -7.17 -0.06 10.57
C ALA A 88 -5.85 0.27 9.84
N SER A 89 -4.77 -0.49 10.08
CA SER A 89 -3.50 -0.31 9.37
C SER A 89 -3.61 -0.69 7.88
N ALA A 90 -4.36 -1.75 7.55
CA ALA A 90 -4.60 -2.15 6.17
C ALA A 90 -5.54 -1.15 5.47
N ALA A 91 -6.54 -0.63 6.19
CA ALA A 91 -7.41 0.42 5.67
C ALA A 91 -6.64 1.71 5.38
N TYR A 92 -5.71 2.10 6.27
CA TYR A 92 -4.83 3.24 6.05
C TYR A 92 -3.99 3.08 4.78
N GLU A 93 -3.35 1.91 4.61
CA GLU A 93 -2.56 1.60 3.41
C GLU A 93 -3.42 1.63 2.15
N THR A 94 -4.61 1.05 2.21
CA THR A 94 -5.61 1.07 1.12
C THR A 94 -5.99 2.50 0.74
N VAL A 95 -6.33 3.35 1.73
CA VAL A 95 -6.66 4.77 1.51
C VAL A 95 -5.48 5.49 0.85
N LYS A 96 -4.28 5.35 1.42
CA LYS A 96 -3.08 6.01 0.91
C LYS A 96 -2.81 5.64 -0.55
N VAL A 97 -2.70 4.34 -0.86
CA VAL A 97 -2.40 3.85 -2.20
C VAL A 97 -3.47 4.29 -3.19
N THR A 98 -4.74 4.22 -2.79
CA THR A 98 -5.85 4.64 -3.64
C THR A 98 -5.78 6.14 -3.95
N CYS A 99 -5.52 6.99 -2.94
CA CYS A 99 -5.29 8.43 -3.13
C CYS A 99 -4.11 8.73 -4.05
N GLU A 100 -2.97 8.06 -3.86
CA GLU A 100 -1.78 8.22 -4.72
C GLU A 100 -2.08 7.82 -6.18
N VAL A 101 -2.79 6.71 -6.38
CA VAL A 101 -3.21 6.28 -7.73
C VAL A 101 -4.14 7.33 -8.33
N PHE A 102 -5.18 7.79 -7.63
CA PHE A 102 -6.10 8.82 -8.14
C PHE A 102 -5.41 10.13 -8.46
N ALA A 103 -4.47 10.59 -7.63
CA ALA A 103 -3.67 11.77 -7.92
C ALA A 103 -2.90 11.64 -9.24
N GLY A 104 -2.53 10.42 -9.66
CA GLY A 104 -1.92 10.16 -10.96
C GLY A 104 -2.86 10.26 -12.17
N TYR A 105 -4.18 10.17 -11.98
CA TYR A 105 -5.19 10.27 -13.05
C TYR A 105 -5.87 11.64 -13.13
N LEU A 106 -5.87 12.40 -12.03
CA LEU A 106 -6.47 13.72 -11.97
C LEU A 106 -5.52 14.79 -12.54
N PRO A 107 -6.05 15.83 -13.22
CA PRO A 107 -5.27 17.00 -13.58
C PRO A 107 -4.63 17.67 -12.36
N GLU A 108 -3.44 18.26 -12.54
CA GLU A 108 -2.66 18.89 -11.45
C GLU A 108 -3.46 20.00 -10.75
N ASP A 109 -4.22 20.81 -11.49
CA ASP A 109 -5.06 21.87 -10.94
C ASP A 109 -6.22 21.35 -10.08
N VAL A 110 -6.74 20.15 -10.40
CA VAL A 110 -7.77 19.48 -9.60
C VAL A 110 -7.16 18.92 -8.31
N VAL A 111 -5.97 18.34 -8.38
CA VAL A 111 -5.26 17.82 -7.20
C VAL A 111 -4.85 18.95 -6.26
N GLU A 112 -4.33 20.06 -6.77
CA GLU A 112 -3.98 21.23 -5.96
C GLU A 112 -5.20 21.80 -5.23
N ARG A 113 -6.35 21.89 -5.91
CA ARG A 113 -7.60 22.32 -5.27
C ARG A 113 -8.03 21.34 -4.19
N LEU A 114 -8.00 20.03 -4.48
CA LEU A 114 -8.38 19.00 -3.52
C LEU A 114 -7.47 18.99 -2.27
N GLN A 115 -6.16 19.21 -2.45
CA GLN A 115 -5.22 19.37 -1.34
C GLN A 115 -5.50 20.61 -0.47
N HIS A 116 -6.02 21.68 -1.07
CA HIS A 116 -6.39 22.90 -0.35
C HIS A 116 -7.67 22.71 0.48
N ASP A 117 -8.63 21.96 -0.04
CA ASP A 117 -9.96 21.83 0.56
C ASP A 117 -10.07 20.64 1.53
N LEU A 118 -9.18 19.64 1.42
CA LEU A 118 -9.12 18.50 2.35
C LEU A 118 -8.37 18.81 3.66
N PRO A 119 -8.67 18.07 4.74
CA PRO A 119 -7.83 18.04 5.94
C PRO A 119 -6.36 17.75 5.59
N SER A 120 -5.44 18.43 6.27
CA SER A 120 -4.00 18.44 5.95
C SER A 120 -3.38 17.04 5.86
N GLU A 121 -3.88 16.11 6.67
CA GLU A 121 -3.46 14.74 6.76
C GLU A 121 -3.86 13.94 5.50
N LEU A 122 -5.07 14.18 4.98
CA LEU A 122 -5.54 13.57 3.72
C LEU A 122 -4.92 14.24 2.50
N ALA A 123 -4.75 15.55 2.54
CA ALA A 123 -4.04 16.29 1.49
C ALA A 123 -2.62 15.74 1.29
N ALA A 124 -1.93 15.34 2.37
CA ALA A 124 -0.61 14.73 2.32
C ALA A 124 -0.58 13.33 1.66
N LEU A 125 -1.73 12.67 1.46
CA LEU A 125 -1.84 11.40 0.74
C LEU A 125 -2.01 11.59 -0.77
N LEU A 126 -2.43 12.78 -1.22
CA LEU A 126 -2.61 13.12 -2.62
C LEU A 126 -1.30 13.60 -3.25
N VAL A 127 -0.23 12.84 -3.10
CA VAL A 127 1.05 13.17 -3.70
C VAL A 127 1.04 12.65 -5.13
N HIS A 128 1.15 13.55 -6.11
CA HIS A 128 1.50 13.13 -7.46
C HIS A 128 2.79 12.33 -7.37
N PRO A 129 2.85 11.08 -7.84
CA PRO A 129 4.08 10.32 -7.84
C PRO A 129 5.14 11.14 -8.59
N HIS A 130 6.08 11.71 -7.84
CA HIS A 130 7.14 12.56 -8.37
C HIS A 130 8.09 11.67 -9.16
N GLY A 131 7.88 11.66 -10.47
CA GLY A 131 8.61 10.83 -11.39
C GLY A 131 7.65 9.87 -12.04
N GLU A 132 7.67 9.89 -13.38
CA GLU A 132 7.22 8.81 -14.24
C GLU A 132 7.20 7.53 -13.43
N TRP A 133 6.01 6.97 -13.24
CA TRP A 133 5.84 5.64 -12.69
C TRP A 133 6.53 4.72 -13.67
N CYS A 134 7.84 4.63 -13.51
CA CYS A 134 8.74 3.95 -14.39
C CYS A 134 8.28 2.53 -14.19
N VAL A 135 7.51 2.03 -15.17
CA VAL A 135 7.25 0.61 -15.31
C VAL A 135 8.62 0.02 -15.09
N PRO A 136 8.87 -0.72 -13.98
CA PRO A 136 10.20 -1.20 -13.70
C PRO A 136 10.62 -1.90 -14.98
N GLU A 137 11.66 -1.37 -15.66
CA GLU A 137 12.06 -1.90 -16.96
C GLU A 137 12.05 -3.41 -16.79
N PRO A 138 11.24 -4.16 -17.57
CA PRO A 138 10.96 -5.56 -17.30
C PRO A 138 12.31 -6.19 -17.10
N VAL A 139 12.61 -6.62 -15.86
CA VAL A 139 13.98 -6.89 -15.42
C VAL A 139 14.53 -7.85 -16.43
N VAL A 140 15.30 -7.34 -17.41
CA VAL A 140 15.71 -8.17 -18.52
C VAL A 140 16.59 -9.17 -17.81
N PRO A 141 16.25 -10.47 -17.78
CA PRO A 141 17.08 -11.42 -17.08
C PRO A 141 18.43 -11.27 -17.75
N VAL A 142 19.38 -10.68 -17.00
CA VAL A 142 20.71 -10.39 -17.51
C VAL A 142 21.19 -11.76 -17.93
N SER A 143 21.18 -11.99 -19.25
CA SER A 143 21.54 -13.28 -19.80
C SER A 143 22.97 -13.47 -19.33
N ALA A 144 23.12 -14.33 -18.33
CA ALA A 144 24.39 -14.61 -17.71
C ALA A 144 25.36 -14.84 -18.87
N PRO A 145 26.50 -14.12 -18.92
CA PRO A 145 27.38 -14.21 -20.07
C PRO A 145 27.64 -15.68 -20.32
N VAL A 146 27.30 -16.15 -21.52
CA VAL A 146 27.52 -17.53 -21.96
C VAL A 146 29.01 -17.78 -21.84
N ARG A 147 29.43 -18.30 -20.68
CA ARG A 147 30.78 -18.76 -20.45
C ARG A 147 30.96 -19.96 -21.35
N ARG A 148 31.60 -19.72 -22.50
CA ARG A 148 32.13 -20.78 -23.36
C ARG A 148 32.84 -21.79 -22.48
N ARG A 149 32.35 -23.03 -22.52
CA ARG A 149 32.97 -24.19 -21.88
C ARG A 149 34.46 -24.25 -22.25
N ARG A 150 35.32 -23.98 -21.28
CA ARG A 150 36.68 -24.53 -21.20
C ARG A 150 37.06 -24.72 -19.75
N GLY A 151 37.23 -25.98 -19.37
CA GLY A 151 37.87 -26.40 -18.12
C GLY A 151 36.98 -26.35 -16.89
N ALA A 152 36.57 -27.53 -16.41
CA ALA A 152 36.10 -27.70 -15.07
C ALA A 152 37.15 -27.16 -14.08
N THR A 153 36.80 -26.10 -13.35
CA THR A 153 37.51 -25.70 -12.14
C THR A 153 36.45 -25.29 -11.12
N THR A 154 36.54 -25.97 -9.97
CA THR A 154 35.64 -25.91 -8.83
C THR A 154 35.68 -24.53 -8.15
N LEU A 155 34.68 -24.23 -7.32
CA LEU A 155 34.50 -23.01 -6.51
C LEU A 155 35.59 -22.81 -5.41
N ALA A 156 36.82 -23.24 -5.65
CA ALA A 156 37.92 -23.27 -4.69
C ALA A 156 39.05 -22.30 -5.06
N SER A 157 38.74 -21.07 -5.47
CA SER A 157 39.74 -20.00 -5.57
C SER A 157 39.26 -18.70 -4.94
N GLY A 158 38.64 -18.84 -3.76
CA GLY A 158 38.66 -17.77 -2.77
C GLY A 158 40.11 -17.40 -2.46
N ARG A 159 40.41 -16.10 -2.40
CA ARG A 159 41.69 -15.57 -1.95
C ARG A 159 42.09 -16.24 -0.63
N PRO A 160 43.30 -16.82 -0.52
CA PRO A 160 43.77 -17.39 0.73
C PRO A 160 44.04 -16.25 1.71
N GLY A 161 43.18 -16.11 2.72
CA GLY A 161 43.30 -15.01 3.68
C GLY A 161 42.38 -15.04 4.90
N SER A 162 41.36 -15.92 4.97
CA SER A 162 40.68 -16.19 6.24
C SER A 162 41.17 -17.54 6.78
N SER A 163 41.94 -17.50 7.86
CA SER A 163 42.41 -18.67 8.61
C SER A 163 41.29 -19.45 9.32
N HIS A 164 40.03 -19.07 9.10
CA HIS A 164 38.84 -19.65 9.71
C HIS A 164 37.76 -19.80 8.62
N PRO A 165 37.61 -20.98 7.99
CA PRO A 165 36.51 -21.23 7.06
C PRO A 165 35.17 -21.14 7.79
N VAL A 166 34.10 -20.70 7.10
CA VAL A 166 32.76 -20.51 7.72
C VAL A 166 32.20 -21.83 8.28
N SER A 167 32.65 -22.97 7.77
CA SER A 167 32.36 -24.31 8.32
C SER A 167 32.95 -24.56 9.72
N GLU A 168 33.92 -23.74 10.17
CA GLU A 168 34.49 -23.76 11.51
C GLU A 168 33.91 -22.68 12.43
N SER A 169 32.98 -21.84 11.94
CA SER A 169 32.20 -20.96 12.80
C SER A 169 31.33 -21.82 13.71
N ARG A 170 31.82 -22.09 14.92
CA ARG A 170 30.96 -22.51 16.02
C ARG A 170 30.25 -21.24 16.48
N PRO A 171 28.95 -21.06 16.20
CA PRO A 171 28.24 -19.96 16.83
C PRO A 171 28.45 -20.08 18.34
N GLU A 172 28.96 -19.01 18.97
CA GLU A 172 28.96 -18.94 20.42
C GLU A 172 27.55 -19.26 20.90
N ARG A 173 27.47 -20.17 21.87
CA ARG A 173 26.20 -20.60 22.46
C ARG A 173 25.36 -19.36 22.73
N ALA A 174 24.13 -19.40 22.21
CA ALA A 174 23.08 -18.40 22.40
C ALA A 174 23.26 -17.67 23.74
N HIS A 175 23.45 -16.35 23.66
CA HIS A 175 23.53 -15.49 24.84
C HIS A 175 22.35 -15.81 25.77
N SER A 176 22.57 -15.71 27.08
CA SER A 176 21.64 -16.08 28.15
C SER A 176 20.25 -15.44 28.08
N ASN A 177 20.04 -14.48 27.18
CA ASN A 177 18.79 -13.77 26.94
C ASN A 177 18.04 -14.26 25.69
N SER A 178 18.41 -15.42 25.13
CA SER A 178 17.71 -16.03 24.00
C SER A 178 16.31 -16.48 24.39
N VAL A 179 15.29 -15.81 23.83
CA VAL A 179 13.85 -16.03 24.04
C VAL A 179 13.44 -17.50 23.84
N VAL A 180 14.16 -18.25 23.00
CA VAL A 180 13.91 -19.67 22.69
C VAL A 180 14.06 -20.60 23.91
N ARG A 181 14.75 -20.19 24.99
CA ARG A 181 14.94 -21.02 26.19
C ARG A 181 14.10 -20.59 27.40
N ASN A 182 13.35 -19.50 27.34
CA ASN A 182 12.49 -19.13 28.47
C ASN A 182 11.22 -20.00 28.44
N PRO A 183 11.01 -20.91 29.41
CA PRO A 183 9.81 -21.77 29.41
C PRO A 183 8.53 -20.99 29.69
N ASN A 184 8.61 -19.70 30.07
CA ASN A 184 7.46 -18.85 30.32
C ASN A 184 7.75 -17.37 30.02
N PRO A 185 7.84 -16.97 28.73
CA PRO A 185 8.15 -15.59 28.35
C PRO A 185 7.06 -14.58 28.71
N HIS A 186 5.89 -15.05 29.15
CA HIS A 186 4.76 -14.23 29.59
C HIS A 186 4.43 -14.41 31.09
N GLY A 187 5.39 -14.93 31.88
CA GLY A 187 5.18 -15.18 33.31
C GLY A 187 4.76 -13.95 34.11
N ASP A 188 5.22 -12.77 33.69
CA ASP A 188 4.99 -11.50 34.38
C ASP A 188 3.68 -10.81 33.96
N THR A 189 2.93 -11.36 33.00
CA THR A 189 1.64 -10.80 32.53
C THR A 189 0.44 -11.58 33.07
N LYS A 190 0.51 -12.09 34.30
CA LYS A 190 -0.69 -12.59 35.00
C LYS A 190 -1.38 -11.44 35.73
N LEU A 191 -2.31 -10.80 35.03
CA LEU A 191 -3.32 -9.94 35.63
C LEU A 191 -4.08 -10.75 36.71
N SER A 192 -3.94 -10.31 37.96
CA SER A 192 -4.66 -10.85 39.10
C SER A 192 -6.13 -10.46 38.97
N SER A 193 -6.99 -11.42 38.65
CA SER A 193 -8.43 -11.26 38.85
C SER A 193 -8.73 -11.40 40.34
N GLY A 194 -8.85 -10.26 41.04
CA GLY A 194 -9.59 -10.12 42.28
C GLY A 194 -10.59 -8.98 42.07
N ARG A 195 -11.84 -9.04 42.50
CA ARG A 195 -12.57 -9.96 43.38
C ARG A 195 -14.05 -9.83 43.07
#